data_AF-A0A1H5G101-F1
#
_entry.id   AF-A0A1H5G101-F1
#
_cell.length_a   1.000
_cell.length_b   1.000
_cell.length_c   1.000
_cell.angle_alpha   90.00
_cell.angle_beta   90.00
_cell.angle_gamma   90.00
#
_symmetry.space_group_name_H-M   'P 1'
#
loop_
_entity.id
_entity.type
_entity.pdbx_description
1 polymer ?
#
loop_
_entity_poly.entity_id
_entity_poly.type
_entity_poly.pdbx_seq_one_letter_code
_entity_poly.pdbx_strand_id
1 'polypeptide(L)'
;MTHAADFPALSELLTGESSLDQALADAYRERLHRAYPADLDRLIDAWRTAATQPDPGQALAAALDADTALARVAKETIMVWFTAQFKRPDETQDPPGTPEQYRAGLVWQVIRAHPLSAAPTGGYGYWAYQP
;
A
#
# COMPACT_ATOMS: atom_id res chain seq x y z
N MET A 1 -15.33 0.63 14.78
CA MET A 1 -14.86 0.80 13.39
C MET A 1 -14.56 -0.57 12.83
N THR A 2 -14.70 -0.80 11.52
CA THR A 2 -14.41 -2.11 10.88
C THR A 2 -12.98 -2.09 10.33
N HIS A 3 -12.34 -3.27 10.19
CA HIS A 3 -11.00 -3.34 9.56
C HIS A 3 -10.98 -2.71 8.16
N ALA A 4 -12.11 -2.74 7.45
CA ALA A 4 -12.25 -2.08 6.15
C ALA A 4 -12.13 -0.55 6.23
N ALA A 5 -12.72 0.09 7.24
CA ALA A 5 -12.67 1.55 7.40
C ALA A 5 -11.31 2.05 7.89
N ASP A 6 -10.53 1.17 8.52
CA ASP A 6 -9.27 1.51 9.17
C ASP A 6 -8.04 1.31 8.26
N PHE A 7 -8.17 0.44 7.24
CA PHE A 7 -7.10 0.15 6.29
C PHE A 7 -6.62 1.37 5.48
N PRO A 8 -7.49 2.29 4.99
CA PRO A 8 -7.03 3.51 4.32
C PRO A 8 -6.17 4.39 5.24
N ALA A 9 -6.59 4.64 6.47
CA ALA A 9 -5.85 5.50 7.41
C ALA A 9 -4.51 4.87 7.85
N LEU A 10 -4.47 3.54 8.03
CA LEU A 10 -3.21 2.80 8.18
C LEU A 10 -2.30 2.99 6.95
N SER A 11 -2.87 2.85 5.76
CA SER A 11 -2.12 2.97 4.51
C SER A 11 -1.51 4.36 4.34
N GLU A 12 -2.26 5.41 4.65
CA GLU A 12 -1.78 6.80 4.64
C GLU A 12 -0.59 7.00 5.58
N LEU A 13 -0.67 6.44 6.80
CA LEU A 13 0.43 6.49 7.75
C LEU A 13 1.69 5.75 7.22
N LEU A 14 1.51 4.58 6.60
CA LEU A 14 2.62 3.76 6.10
C LEU A 14 3.28 4.33 4.85
N THR A 15 2.53 4.96 3.95
CA THR A 15 3.04 5.53 2.70
C THR A 15 3.49 6.98 2.86
N GLY A 16 2.96 7.68 3.86
CA GLY A 16 3.11 9.13 4.00
C GLY A 16 2.23 9.93 3.03
N GLU A 17 1.40 9.26 2.23
CA GLU A 17 0.46 9.90 1.32
C GLU A 17 -0.87 10.18 2.00
N SER A 18 -1.57 11.21 1.54
CA SER A 18 -2.91 11.58 2.04
C SER A 18 -3.95 11.41 0.94
N SER A 19 -5.21 11.14 1.32
CA SER A 19 -6.33 11.00 0.40
C SER A 19 -6.16 9.86 -0.61
N LEU A 20 -5.76 8.69 -0.10
CA LEU A 20 -5.64 7.48 -0.93
C LEU A 20 -6.99 7.10 -1.58
N ASP A 21 -6.94 6.58 -2.81
CA ASP A 21 -8.15 6.17 -3.53
C ASP A 21 -8.85 5.00 -2.80
N GLN A 22 -10.12 5.20 -2.46
CA GLN A 22 -10.89 4.23 -1.67
C GLN A 22 -11.10 2.90 -2.40
N ALA A 23 -11.31 2.93 -3.72
CA ALA A 23 -11.54 1.70 -4.47
C ALA A 23 -10.26 0.85 -4.57
N LEU A 24 -9.10 1.50 -4.70
CA LEU A 24 -7.80 0.83 -4.59
C LEU A 24 -7.54 0.32 -3.18
N ALA A 25 -7.89 1.10 -2.14
CA ALA A 25 -7.72 0.67 -0.76
C ALA A 25 -8.53 -0.61 -0.47
N ASP A 26 -9.80 -0.67 -0.91
CA ASP A 26 -10.64 -1.85 -0.76
C ASP A 26 -10.06 -3.05 -1.52
N ALA A 27 -9.67 -2.87 -2.79
CA ALA A 27 -9.09 -3.92 -3.61
C ALA A 27 -7.76 -4.46 -3.05
N TYR A 28 -6.88 -3.58 -2.57
CA TYR A 28 -5.59 -3.96 -1.97
C TYR A 28 -5.77 -4.63 -0.62
N ARG A 29 -6.70 -4.15 0.22
CA ARG A 29 -7.06 -4.82 1.48
C ARG A 29 -7.52 -6.25 1.24
N GLU A 30 -8.42 -6.47 0.27
CA GLU A 30 -8.91 -7.80 -0.04
C GLU A 30 -7.81 -8.74 -0.54
N ARG A 31 -6.93 -8.23 -1.41
CA ARG A 31 -5.77 -9.00 -1.92
C ARG A 31 -4.80 -9.36 -0.80
N LEU A 32 -4.45 -8.40 0.04
CA LEU A 32 -3.57 -8.62 1.20
C LEU A 32 -4.22 -9.56 2.21
N HIS A 33 -5.49 -9.39 2.54
CA HIS A 33 -6.21 -10.26 3.48
C HIS A 33 -6.26 -11.71 2.98
N ARG A 34 -6.39 -11.92 1.67
CA ARG A 34 -6.38 -13.29 1.11
C ARG A 34 -5.01 -13.96 1.26
N ALA A 35 -3.91 -13.20 1.21
CA ALA A 35 -2.56 -13.72 1.36
C ALA A 35 -2.07 -13.77 2.83
N TYR A 36 -2.53 -12.84 3.66
CA TYR A 36 -2.13 -12.59 5.04
C TYR A 36 -3.36 -12.43 5.96
N PRO A 37 -4.26 -13.44 6.05
CA PRO A 37 -5.56 -13.26 6.68
C PRO A 37 -5.46 -12.85 8.15
N ALA A 38 -4.61 -13.52 8.93
CA ALA A 38 -4.44 -13.18 10.35
C ALA A 38 -3.53 -11.95 10.55
N ASP A 39 -2.44 -11.83 9.78
CA ASP A 39 -1.45 -10.79 10.02
C ASP A 39 -1.94 -9.40 9.58
N LEU A 40 -2.78 -9.31 8.54
CA LEU A 40 -3.36 -8.03 8.14
C LEU A 40 -4.32 -7.49 9.22
N ASP A 41 -5.18 -8.35 9.76
CA ASP A 41 -6.08 -7.95 10.85
C ASP A 41 -5.29 -7.50 12.08
N ARG A 42 -4.22 -8.23 12.43
CA ARG A 42 -3.30 -7.85 13.51
C ARG A 42 -2.60 -6.51 13.25
N LEU A 43 -2.22 -6.21 12.01
CA LEU A 43 -1.63 -4.92 11.64
C LEU A 43 -2.63 -3.78 11.84
N ILE A 44 -3.88 -3.98 11.45
CA ILE A 44 -4.95 -2.98 11.63
C ILE A 44 -5.22 -2.75 13.12
N ASP A 45 -5.24 -3.80 13.94
CA ASP A 45 -5.39 -3.67 15.40
C ASP A 45 -4.19 -2.97 16.07
N ALA A 46 -2.97 -3.26 15.62
CA ALA A 46 -1.78 -2.55 16.07
C ALA A 46 -1.86 -1.05 15.72
N TRP A 47 -2.31 -0.72 14.51
CA TRP A 47 -2.57 0.66 14.11
C TRP A 47 -3.64 1.33 14.97
N ARG A 48 -4.76 0.67 15.25
CA ARG A 48 -5.80 1.24 16.14
C ARG A 48 -5.23 1.62 17.50
N THR A 49 -4.38 0.75 18.04
CA THR A 49 -3.71 0.99 19.33
C THR A 49 -2.71 2.14 19.24
N ALA A 50 -1.95 2.21 18.14
CA ALA A 50 -1.01 3.30 17.88
C ALA A 50 -1.73 4.65 17.66
N ALA A 51 -2.88 4.65 17.00
CA ALA A 51 -3.67 5.85 16.69
C ALA A 51 -4.20 6.57 17.93
N THR A 52 -4.26 5.90 19.09
CA THR A 52 -4.62 6.55 20.37
C THR A 52 -3.42 7.17 21.09
N GLN A 53 -2.20 6.99 20.57
CA GLN A 53 -0.98 7.52 21.18
C GLN A 53 -0.68 8.94 20.69
N PRO A 54 0.10 9.74 21.45
CA PRO A 54 0.51 11.08 21.03
C PRO A 54 1.32 11.11 19.72
N ASP A 55 2.09 10.05 19.47
CA ASP A 55 2.82 9.83 18.21
C ASP A 55 2.47 8.44 17.65
N PRO A 56 1.43 8.35 16.80
CA PRO A 56 1.01 7.09 16.19
C PRO A 56 2.09 6.44 15.32
N GLY A 57 2.94 7.24 14.66
CA GLY A 57 4.00 6.73 13.80
C GLY A 57 5.07 6.01 14.61
N GLN A 58 5.55 6.64 15.68
CA GLN A 58 6.50 6.03 16.60
C GLN A 58 5.91 4.80 17.30
N ALA A 59 4.66 4.87 17.73
CA ALA A 59 3.98 3.75 18.39
C ALA A 59 3.81 2.53 17.47
N LEU A 60 3.41 2.75 16.21
CA LEU A 60 3.32 1.67 15.24
C LEU A 60 4.70 1.10 14.90
N ALA A 61 5.71 1.95 14.71
CA ALA A 61 7.08 1.50 14.44
C ALA A 61 7.61 0.58 15.54
N ALA A 62 7.40 0.93 16.82
CA ALA A 62 7.78 0.07 17.94
C ALA A 62 7.07 -1.30 17.92
N ALA A 63 5.80 -1.36 17.49
CA ALA A 63 5.07 -2.61 17.34
C ALA A 63 5.62 -3.47 16.19
N LEU A 64 6.01 -2.84 15.06
CA LEU A 64 6.63 -3.53 13.93
C LEU A 64 8.03 -4.06 14.29
N ASP A 65 8.84 -3.30 15.04
CA ASP A 65 10.17 -3.73 15.48
C ASP A 65 10.11 -4.95 16.41
N ALA A 66 9.04 -5.07 17.20
CA ALA A 66 8.81 -6.18 18.11
C ALA A 66 8.26 -7.45 17.41
N ASP A 67 7.71 -7.33 16.20
CA ASP A 67 7.06 -8.44 15.50
C ASP A 67 7.40 -8.45 14.00
N THR A 68 8.29 -9.36 13.63
CA THR A 68 8.73 -9.54 12.23
C THR A 68 7.62 -9.92 11.25
N ALA A 69 6.56 -10.62 11.69
CA ALA A 69 5.44 -10.96 10.84
C ALA A 69 4.59 -9.72 10.55
N LEU A 70 4.40 -8.88 11.57
CA LEU A 70 3.72 -7.58 11.45
C LEU A 70 4.50 -6.64 10.54
N ALA A 71 5.82 -6.54 10.74
CA ALA A 71 6.71 -5.77 9.88
C ALA A 71 6.65 -6.24 8.42
N ARG A 72 6.57 -7.56 8.18
CA ARG A 72 6.40 -8.11 6.85
C ARG A 72 5.11 -7.63 6.19
N VAL A 73 3.96 -7.80 6.82
CA VAL A 73 2.67 -7.38 6.20
C VAL A 73 2.59 -5.86 6.05
N ALA A 74 3.18 -5.08 6.94
CA ALA A 74 3.29 -3.62 6.78
C ALA A 74 4.12 -3.25 5.55
N LYS A 75 5.28 -3.89 5.36
CA LYS A 75 6.10 -3.74 4.15
C LYS A 75 5.33 -4.11 2.89
N GLU A 76 4.64 -5.25 2.88
CA GLU A 76 3.87 -5.69 1.72
C GLU A 76 2.65 -4.78 1.44
N THR A 77 2.11 -4.13 2.47
CA THR A 77 1.12 -3.06 2.33
C THR A 77 1.71 -1.84 1.63
N ILE A 78 2.93 -1.42 1.99
CA ILE A 78 3.65 -0.35 1.27
C ILE A 78 3.91 -0.77 -0.18
N MET A 79 4.38 -2.00 -0.40
CA MET A 79 4.71 -2.49 -1.74
C MET A 79 3.50 -2.47 -2.67
N VAL A 80 2.31 -2.87 -2.20
CA VAL A 80 1.12 -2.88 -3.05
C VAL A 80 0.68 -1.47 -3.44
N TRP A 81 0.83 -0.48 -2.57
CA TRP A 81 0.54 0.92 -2.92
C TRP A 81 1.52 1.48 -3.94
N PHE A 82 2.81 1.19 -3.79
CA PHE A 82 3.83 1.74 -4.68
C PHE A 82 3.85 1.04 -6.04
N THR A 83 3.60 -0.26 -6.09
CA THR A 83 3.88 -1.09 -7.28
C THR A 83 2.69 -1.90 -7.79
N ALA A 84 1.53 -1.81 -7.12
CA ALA A 84 0.37 -2.68 -7.30
C ALA A 84 0.65 -4.17 -7.05
N GLN A 85 1.81 -4.50 -6.45
CA GLN A 85 2.32 -5.85 -6.26
C GLN A 85 2.84 -6.02 -4.85
N PHE A 86 2.87 -7.27 -4.40
CA PHE A 86 3.47 -7.63 -3.12
C PHE A 86 3.91 -9.09 -3.14
N LYS A 87 4.78 -9.48 -2.22
CA LYS A 87 5.15 -10.88 -2.03
C LYS A 87 4.16 -11.58 -1.12
N ARG A 88 3.79 -12.81 -1.47
CA ARG A 88 3.00 -13.71 -0.62
C ARG A 88 3.88 -14.41 0.42
N PRO A 89 3.30 -15.11 1.43
CA PRO A 89 4.08 -15.85 2.42
C PRO A 89 5.06 -16.89 1.85
N ASP A 90 4.72 -17.47 0.69
CA ASP A 90 5.54 -18.43 -0.05
C ASP A 90 6.59 -17.79 -0.97
N GLU A 91 6.85 -16.49 -0.81
CA GLU A 91 7.75 -15.66 -1.62
C GLU A 91 7.35 -15.50 -3.10
N THR A 92 6.19 -16.03 -3.51
CA THR A 92 5.67 -15.76 -4.84
C THR A 92 5.16 -14.33 -4.96
N GLN A 93 5.27 -13.75 -6.15
CA GLN A 93 4.80 -12.39 -6.42
C GLN A 93 3.29 -12.41 -6.69
N ASP A 94 2.53 -11.57 -5.97
CA ASP A 94 1.17 -11.21 -6.36
C ASP A 94 1.23 -10.09 -7.41
N PRO A 95 0.85 -10.35 -8.68
CA PRO A 95 0.91 -9.35 -9.74
C PRO A 95 -0.19 -8.28 -9.56
N PRO A 96 -0.14 -7.15 -10.28
CA PRO A 96 -1.25 -6.20 -10.31
C PRO A 96 -2.55 -6.90 -10.73
N GLY A 97 -3.66 -6.58 -10.06
CA GLY A 97 -4.97 -7.15 -10.41
C GLY A 97 -5.47 -6.66 -11.78
N THR A 98 -5.10 -5.43 -12.16
CA THR A 98 -5.39 -4.83 -13.47
C THR A 98 -4.24 -3.94 -13.94
N PRO A 99 -4.13 -3.64 -15.26
CA PRO A 99 -3.19 -2.64 -15.77
C PRO A 99 -3.37 -1.25 -15.13
N GLU A 100 -4.60 -0.88 -14.78
CA GLU A 100 -4.92 0.41 -14.17
C GLU A 100 -4.33 0.51 -12.76
N GLN A 101 -4.36 -0.58 -11.98
CA GLN A 101 -3.71 -0.62 -10.66
C GLN A 101 -2.20 -0.38 -10.79
N TYR A 102 -1.54 -1.00 -11.77
CA TYR A 102 -0.11 -0.76 -12.03
C TYR A 102 0.17 0.72 -12.38
N ARG A 103 -0.66 1.33 -13.22
CA ARG A 103 -0.52 2.75 -13.59
C ARG A 103 -0.80 3.70 -12.42
N ALA A 104 -1.63 3.28 -11.46
CA ALA A 104 -1.95 4.04 -10.26
C ALA A 104 -0.91 3.90 -9.14
N GLY A 105 0.15 3.11 -9.33
CA GLY A 105 1.19 2.92 -8.30
C GLY A 105 1.87 4.23 -7.91
N LEU A 106 2.04 4.45 -6.60
CA LEU A 106 2.66 5.68 -6.06
C LEU A 106 4.11 5.87 -6.53
N VAL A 107 4.81 4.80 -6.93
CA VAL A 107 6.20 4.88 -7.39
C VAL A 107 6.37 5.88 -8.52
N TRP A 108 5.39 5.99 -9.43
CA TRP A 108 5.45 6.88 -10.59
C TRP A 108 5.52 8.35 -10.19
N GLN A 109 4.77 8.73 -9.15
CA GLN A 109 4.78 10.08 -8.59
C GLN A 109 6.11 10.37 -7.91
N VAL A 110 6.61 9.42 -7.11
CA VAL A 110 7.86 9.58 -6.35
C VAL A 110 9.07 9.71 -7.27
N ILE A 111 9.18 8.88 -8.30
CA ILE A 111 10.30 8.94 -9.26
C ILE A 111 10.08 9.97 -10.38
N ARG A 112 8.92 10.64 -10.40
CA ARG A 112 8.52 11.61 -11.43
C ARG A 112 8.62 11.04 -12.85
N ALA A 113 8.12 9.82 -13.03
CA ALA A 113 8.09 9.14 -14.32
C ALA A 113 6.67 8.72 -14.70
N HIS A 114 6.42 8.65 -16.01
CA HIS A 114 5.20 8.03 -16.53
C HIS A 114 5.27 6.50 -16.32
N PRO A 115 4.13 5.82 -16.07
CA PRO A 115 4.12 4.37 -16.01
C PRO A 115 4.66 3.76 -17.31
N LEU A 116 5.62 2.84 -17.18
CA LEU A 116 6.22 2.19 -18.33
C LEU A 116 5.15 1.44 -19.13
N SER A 117 5.29 1.43 -20.46
CA SER A 117 4.32 0.83 -21.40
C SER A 117 2.89 1.42 -21.34
N ALA A 118 2.69 2.54 -20.64
CA ALA A 118 1.46 3.31 -20.68
C ALA A 118 1.76 4.72 -21.23
N ALA A 119 1.25 5.03 -22.41
CA ALA A 119 1.15 6.41 -22.82
C ALA A 119 0.01 7.07 -22.03
N PRO A 120 0.22 8.23 -21.38
CA PRO A 120 -0.86 9.15 -21.09
C PRO A 120 -1.65 9.40 -22.38
N THR A 121 -2.89 9.88 -22.25
CA THR A 121 -3.80 10.20 -23.37
C THR A 121 -3.27 11.22 -24.40
N GLY A 122 -1.99 11.64 -24.33
CA GLY A 122 -1.34 12.67 -25.15
C GLY A 122 -0.57 12.20 -26.39
N GLY A 123 -0.60 10.91 -26.76
CA GLY A 123 0.01 10.43 -28.01
C GLY A 123 1.55 10.37 -28.01
N TYR A 124 2.16 10.25 -29.20
CA TYR A 124 3.62 10.17 -29.39
C TYR A 124 4.30 11.43 -28.84
N GLY A 125 5.39 11.27 -28.08
CA GLY A 125 6.16 12.37 -27.49
C GLY A 125 5.84 12.69 -26.03
N TYR A 126 4.89 11.99 -25.40
CA TYR A 126 4.53 12.22 -23.99
C TYR A 126 5.72 12.12 -23.02
N TRP A 127 6.71 11.28 -23.34
CA TRP A 127 7.93 11.07 -22.56
C TRP A 127 8.85 12.30 -22.50
N ALA A 128 8.65 13.28 -23.39
CA ALA A 128 9.42 14.52 -23.37
C ALA A 128 8.97 15.49 -22.28
N TYR A 129 7.82 15.23 -21.64
CA TYR A 129 7.25 16.06 -20.60
C TYR A 129 7.27 15.33 -19.26
N GLN A 130 7.59 16.07 -18.19
CA GLN A 130 7.50 15.55 -16.84
C GLN A 130 6.02 15.23 -16.51
N PRO A 131 5.74 14.12 -15.78
CA PRO A 131 4.41 13.85 -15.26
C PRO A 131 3.92 14.91 -14.27
#